data_AF-A0A5N5MZ46-F1
#
_entry.id   AF-A0A5N5MZ46-F1
#
_cell.length_a   1.000
_cell.length_b   1.000
_cell.length_c   1.000
_cell.angle_alpha   90.00
_cell.angle_beta   90.00
_cell.angle_gamma   90.00
#
_symmetry.space_group_name_H-M   'P 1'
#
loop_
_entity.id
_entity.type
_entity.pdbx_description
1 polymer ?
#
loop_
_entity_poly.entity_id
_entity_poly.type
_entity_poly.pdbx_seq_one_letter_code
_entity_poly.pdbx_strand_id
1 'polypeptide(L)'
;MAEILRDKPFTSFPATRAAFSNYLETHPNPRRVTRTEREELLRWLANYHAPPSSQKESSRRSSQKESSRRNYVRKNFILDEDGQTIMAVARNGRENRKVITEDNIIEVVELVHTSSGHAGWDATWREVSRSYYGILRADTIFLLKRCGVCALNPRKRPKGSIQTGVNPDPDGLDAYERQDDNELMNLVHYDDNNLIDILDLAIP
;
A
#
# COMPACT_ATOMS: atom_id res chain seq x y z
N MET A 1 -6.39 29.56 18.24
CA MET A 1 -6.81 28.82 17.02
C MET A 1 -5.67 28.49 16.06
N ALA A 2 -4.46 29.09 16.17
CA ALA A 2 -3.35 28.81 15.25
C ALA A 2 -2.49 27.57 15.59
N GLU A 3 -2.68 26.94 16.75
CA GLU A 3 -1.90 25.76 17.15
C GLU A 3 -2.37 24.47 16.47
N ILE A 4 -3.67 24.30 16.25
CA ILE A 4 -4.26 23.07 15.67
C ILE A 4 -3.77 22.81 14.23
N LEU A 5 -3.40 23.86 13.49
CA LEU A 5 -2.91 23.74 12.11
C LEU A 5 -1.46 23.24 12.01
N ARG A 6 -0.70 23.24 13.10
CA ARG A 6 0.70 22.75 13.09
C ARG A 6 0.79 21.24 13.15
N ASP A 7 -0.19 20.59 13.79
CA ASP A 7 -0.15 19.15 14.06
C ASP A 7 -0.79 18.30 12.95
N LYS A 8 -1.50 18.93 12.01
CA LYS A 8 -2.24 18.23 10.94
C LYS A 8 -1.99 18.82 9.54
N PRO A 9 -0.75 18.73 9.03
CA PRO A 9 -0.31 19.42 7.81
C PRO A 9 -0.99 18.94 6.51
N PHE A 10 -1.67 17.80 6.50
CA PHE A 10 -2.28 17.22 5.31
C PHE A 10 -3.80 17.12 5.45
N THR A 11 -4.29 16.55 6.55
CA THR A 11 -5.72 16.26 6.76
C THR A 11 -6.55 17.52 6.99
N SER A 12 -5.96 18.57 7.56
CA SER A 12 -6.65 19.85 7.78
C SER A 12 -6.79 20.72 6.53
N PHE A 13 -6.16 20.34 5.42
CA PHE A 13 -6.16 21.11 4.17
C PHE A 13 -6.95 20.36 3.09
N PRO A 14 -8.19 20.79 2.78
CA PRO A 14 -9.03 20.12 1.77
C PRO A 14 -8.37 19.99 0.40
N ALA A 15 -7.58 21.00 0.00
CA ALA A 15 -6.82 20.97 -1.26
C ALA A 15 -5.78 19.84 -1.30
N THR A 16 -5.10 19.54 -0.18
CA THR A 16 -4.16 18.43 -0.10
C THR A 16 -4.88 17.09 -0.21
N ARG A 17 -6.03 16.94 0.46
CA ARG A 17 -6.87 15.73 0.35
C ARG A 17 -7.33 15.50 -1.08
N ALA A 18 -7.93 16.52 -1.71
CA ALA A 18 -8.41 16.42 -3.09
C ALA A 18 -7.29 16.11 -4.09
N ALA A 19 -6.13 16.77 -3.96
CA ALA A 19 -4.98 16.51 -4.81
C ALA A 19 -4.45 15.08 -4.63
N PHE A 20 -4.45 14.56 -3.40
CA PHE A 20 -4.02 13.19 -3.13
C PHE A 20 -5.03 12.15 -3.64
N SER A 21 -6.34 12.38 -3.49
CA SER A 21 -7.36 11.51 -4.08
C SER A 21 -7.20 11.40 -5.60
N ASN A 22 -7.04 12.52 -6.30
CA ASN A 22 -6.76 12.51 -7.74
C ASN A 22 -5.43 11.79 -8.08
N TYR A 23 -4.41 11.94 -7.23
CA TYR A 23 -3.15 11.22 -7.40
C TYR A 23 -3.33 9.70 -7.29
N LEU A 24 -4.13 9.23 -6.34
CA LEU A 24 -4.42 7.80 -6.18
C LEU A 24 -5.13 7.22 -7.40
N GLU A 25 -6.12 7.94 -7.94
CA GLU A 25 -6.88 7.54 -9.13
C GLU A 25 -6.01 7.46 -10.40
N THR A 26 -5.08 8.41 -10.56
CA THR A 26 -4.22 8.51 -11.75
C THR A 26 -2.99 7.59 -11.68
N HIS A 27 -2.68 7.01 -10.52
CA HIS A 27 -1.50 6.16 -10.31
C HIS A 27 -1.88 4.84 -9.63
N PRO A 28 -2.72 3.97 -10.24
CA PRO A 28 -3.17 2.74 -9.61
C PRO A 28 -1.99 1.82 -9.27
N ASN A 29 -2.07 1.13 -8.12
CA ASN A 29 -1.04 0.18 -7.72
C ASN A 29 -1.66 -1.02 -7.00
N PRO A 30 -1.29 -2.27 -7.36
CA PRO A 30 -1.89 -3.48 -6.80
C PRO A 30 -1.58 -3.71 -5.30
N ARG A 31 -0.62 -2.96 -4.72
CA ARG A 31 -0.36 -3.00 -3.28
C ARG A 31 -1.36 -2.17 -2.48
N ARG A 32 -2.03 -1.20 -3.11
CA ARG A 32 -3.02 -0.38 -2.43
C ARG A 32 -4.28 -1.19 -2.20
N VAL A 33 -4.89 -0.97 -1.04
CA VAL A 33 -6.07 -1.71 -0.62
C VAL A 33 -7.25 -0.75 -0.61
N THR A 34 -8.22 -1.01 -1.47
CA THR A 34 -9.48 -0.23 -1.44
C THR A 34 -10.32 -0.62 -0.23
N ARG A 35 -11.30 0.20 0.14
CA ARG A 35 -12.26 -0.15 1.19
C ARG A 35 -12.98 -1.47 0.90
N THR A 36 -13.43 -1.66 -0.34
CA THR A 36 -14.09 -2.89 -0.79
C THR A 36 -13.16 -4.09 -0.67
N GLU A 37 -11.90 -3.96 -1.08
CA GLU A 37 -10.92 -5.03 -0.95
C GLU A 37 -10.64 -5.37 0.52
N ARG A 38 -10.56 -4.38 1.41
CA ARG A 38 -10.43 -4.63 2.86
C ARG A 38 -11.59 -5.48 3.38
N GLU A 39 -12.82 -5.20 2.96
CA GLU A 39 -14.00 -5.96 3.36
C GLU A 39 -13.96 -7.41 2.82
N GLU A 40 -13.46 -7.62 1.60
CA GLU A 40 -13.23 -8.96 1.05
C GLU A 40 -12.16 -9.74 1.81
N LEU A 41 -11.04 -9.09 2.14
CA LEU A 41 -9.98 -9.67 2.96
C LEU A 41 -10.54 -10.11 4.32
N LEU A 42 -11.28 -9.23 5.02
CA LEU A 42 -11.95 -9.57 6.28
C LEU A 42 -12.88 -10.77 6.11
N ARG A 43 -13.70 -10.78 5.05
CA ARG A 43 -14.62 -11.89 4.78
C ARG A 43 -13.88 -13.21 4.62
N TRP A 44 -12.76 -13.23 3.90
CA TRP A 44 -11.98 -14.46 3.68
C TRP A 44 -11.18 -14.91 4.91
N LEU A 45 -10.74 -13.97 5.75
CA LEU A 45 -10.02 -14.26 6.99
C LEU A 45 -10.96 -14.73 8.11
N ALA A 46 -12.11 -14.09 8.28
CA ALA A 46 -13.11 -14.47 9.29
C ALA A 46 -13.78 -15.82 8.97
N ASN A 47 -14.04 -16.09 7.69
CA ASN A 47 -14.62 -17.36 7.24
C ASN A 47 -13.54 -18.40 6.93
N TYR A 48 -12.67 -18.67 7.90
CA TYR A 48 -11.58 -19.65 7.76
C TYR A 48 -12.12 -21.04 7.39
N HIS A 49 -13.26 -21.43 7.99
CA HIS A 49 -13.89 -22.74 7.84
C HIS A 49 -15.14 -22.78 6.96
N ALA A 50 -15.63 -21.65 6.43
CA ALA A 50 -16.80 -21.71 5.56
C ALA A 50 -16.40 -22.41 4.24
N PRO A 51 -17.09 -23.51 3.86
CA PRO A 51 -17.01 -24.03 2.51
C PRO A 51 -17.26 -22.88 1.53
N PRO A 52 -16.75 -22.93 0.27
CA PRO A 52 -17.25 -22.02 -0.76
C PRO A 52 -18.77 -22.22 -0.78
N SER A 53 -19.50 -21.29 -0.20
CA SER A 53 -20.94 -21.37 -0.09
C SER A 53 -21.44 -21.44 -1.51
N SER A 54 -21.92 -22.62 -1.91
CA SER A 54 -22.94 -22.92 -2.92
C SER A 54 -23.48 -21.72 -3.73
N GLN A 55 -22.61 -20.97 -4.38
CA GLN A 55 -22.97 -20.05 -5.44
C GLN A 55 -23.06 -20.94 -6.67
N LYS A 56 -24.31 -21.27 -6.96
CA LYS A 56 -24.78 -21.80 -8.24
C LYS A 56 -23.94 -21.19 -9.37
N GLU A 57 -23.19 -22.06 -10.04
CA GLU A 57 -23.34 -22.22 -11.48
C GLU A 57 -23.22 -20.94 -12.32
N SER A 58 -22.13 -20.19 -12.13
CA SER A 58 -21.64 -19.33 -13.21
C SER A 58 -20.11 -19.41 -13.28
N SER A 59 -19.64 -20.33 -14.13
CA SER A 59 -18.27 -20.49 -14.65
C SER A 59 -17.19 -21.07 -13.70
N ARG A 60 -16.79 -22.32 -13.97
CA ARG A 60 -15.64 -23.03 -13.34
C ARG A 60 -14.32 -22.23 -13.34
N ARG A 61 -14.13 -21.31 -14.31
CA ARG A 61 -12.94 -20.46 -14.42
C ARG A 61 -12.89 -19.34 -13.37
N SER A 62 -14.05 -18.79 -12.98
CA SER A 62 -14.15 -17.79 -11.91
C SER A 62 -13.80 -18.40 -10.54
N SER A 63 -14.23 -19.66 -10.34
CA SER A 63 -13.99 -20.42 -9.11
C SER A 63 -12.50 -20.69 -8.84
N GLN A 64 -11.69 -20.99 -9.86
CA GLN A 64 -10.25 -21.22 -9.69
C GLN A 64 -9.50 -19.93 -9.29
N LYS A 65 -9.81 -18.80 -9.96
CA LYS A 65 -9.17 -17.51 -9.66
C LYS A 65 -9.52 -17.02 -8.25
N GLU A 66 -10.78 -17.20 -7.84
CA GLU A 66 -11.23 -16.88 -6.48
C GLU A 66 -10.53 -17.76 -5.43
N SER A 67 -10.43 -19.08 -5.67
CA SER A 67 -9.75 -20.01 -4.76
C SER A 67 -8.26 -19.65 -4.59
N SER A 68 -7.55 -19.36 -5.69
CA SER A 68 -6.16 -18.90 -5.65
C SER A 68 -6.01 -17.60 -4.87
N ARG A 69 -6.90 -16.63 -5.08
CA ARG A 69 -6.86 -15.34 -4.35
C ARG A 69 -7.13 -15.54 -2.86
N ARG A 70 -8.11 -16.36 -2.49
CA ARG A 70 -8.39 -16.72 -1.09
C ARG A 70 -7.18 -17.41 -0.43
N ASN A 71 -6.53 -18.34 -1.13
CA ASN A 71 -5.31 -19.00 -0.62
C ASN A 71 -4.16 -18.01 -0.44
N TYR A 72 -3.94 -17.12 -1.42
CA TYR A 72 -2.96 -16.04 -1.30
C TYR A 72 -3.23 -15.17 -0.07
N VAL A 73 -4.48 -14.77 0.13
CA VAL A 73 -4.87 -13.91 1.25
C VAL A 73 -4.58 -14.59 2.58
N ARG A 74 -4.96 -15.87 2.73
CA ARG A 74 -4.70 -16.66 3.94
C ARG A 74 -3.20 -16.87 4.23
N LYS A 75 -2.35 -16.85 3.20
CA LYS A 75 -0.90 -16.97 3.36
C LYS A 75 -0.21 -15.65 3.72
N ASN A 76 -0.76 -14.52 3.27
CA ASN A 76 -0.08 -13.23 3.36
C ASN A 76 -0.73 -12.26 4.36
N PHE A 77 -1.93 -12.56 4.86
CA PHE A 77 -2.64 -11.72 5.81
C PHE A 77 -3.21 -12.54 6.96
N ILE A 78 -3.27 -11.91 8.13
CA ILE A 78 -3.90 -12.42 9.35
C ILE A 78 -4.73 -11.30 9.98
N LEU A 79 -5.58 -11.66 10.95
CA LEU A 79 -6.19 -10.69 11.84
C LEU A 79 -5.28 -10.47 13.06
N ASP A 80 -5.37 -9.30 13.67
CA ASP A 80 -4.80 -9.06 15.00
C ASP A 80 -5.53 -9.87 16.09
N GLU A 81 -5.04 -9.77 17.33
CA GLU A 81 -5.58 -10.48 18.48
C GLU A 81 -7.07 -10.16 18.74
N ASP A 82 -7.48 -8.92 18.44
CA ASP A 82 -8.86 -8.44 18.58
C ASP A 82 -9.77 -8.84 17.41
N GLY A 83 -9.22 -9.40 16.34
CA GLY A 83 -9.96 -9.79 15.14
C GLY A 83 -10.41 -8.63 14.26
N GLN A 84 -9.94 -7.40 14.50
CA GLN A 84 -10.45 -6.19 13.85
C GLN A 84 -9.48 -5.60 12.82
N THR A 85 -8.18 -5.78 13.03
CA THR A 85 -7.15 -5.23 12.16
C THR A 85 -6.56 -6.32 11.27
N ILE A 86 -6.48 -6.05 9.97
CA ILE A 86 -5.76 -6.94 9.05
C ILE A 86 -4.27 -6.59 9.11
N MET A 87 -3.46 -7.60 9.33
CA MET A 87 -2.00 -7.52 9.37
C MET A 87 -1.43 -8.29 8.18
N ALA A 88 -0.56 -7.65 7.40
CA ALA A 88 0.25 -8.30 6.38
C ALA A 88 1.39 -9.06 7.07
N VAL A 89 1.46 -10.37 6.82
CA VAL A 89 2.44 -11.27 7.40
C VAL A 89 3.82 -10.91 6.87
N ALA A 90 4.74 -10.69 7.79
CA ALA A 90 6.13 -10.46 7.43
C ALA A 90 6.83 -11.75 7.00
N ARG A 91 7.80 -11.57 6.12
CA ARG A 91 8.75 -12.61 5.72
C ARG A 91 10.12 -12.28 6.28
N ASN A 92 10.95 -13.31 6.45
CA ASN A 92 12.37 -13.17 6.79
C ASN A 92 12.63 -12.44 8.12
N GLY A 93 11.86 -12.76 9.16
CA GLY A 93 12.07 -12.23 10.52
C GLY A 93 11.70 -10.75 10.72
N ARG A 94 11.01 -10.13 9.75
CA ARG A 94 10.43 -8.79 9.91
C ARG A 94 9.17 -8.83 10.77
N GLU A 95 8.71 -7.66 11.22
CA GLU A 95 7.46 -7.51 11.95
C GLU A 95 6.26 -7.42 11.00
N ASN A 96 5.11 -7.95 11.43
CA ASN A 96 3.86 -7.84 10.69
C ASN A 96 3.44 -6.38 10.54
N ARG A 97 2.83 -6.06 9.41
CA ARG A 97 2.47 -4.67 9.06
C ARG A 97 0.99 -4.47 9.03
N LYS A 98 0.49 -3.38 9.59
CA LYS A 98 -0.93 -3.03 9.54
C LYS A 98 -1.35 -2.70 8.12
N VAL A 99 -2.38 -3.36 7.59
CA VAL A 99 -2.93 -3.06 6.27
C VAL A 99 -3.74 -1.77 6.35
N ILE A 100 -3.37 -0.80 5.51
CA ILE A 100 -4.00 0.51 5.42
C ILE A 100 -4.76 0.62 4.10
N THR A 101 -5.96 1.17 4.17
CA THR A 101 -6.76 1.47 2.99
C THR A 101 -6.39 2.82 2.39
N GLU A 102 -6.66 2.98 1.10
CA GLU A 102 -6.37 4.20 0.35
C GLU A 102 -6.88 5.49 1.01
N ASP A 103 -8.08 5.45 1.57
CA ASP A 103 -8.72 6.58 2.25
C ASP A 103 -8.05 6.98 3.57
N ASN A 104 -7.21 6.11 4.15
CA ASN A 104 -6.51 6.33 5.42
C ASN A 104 -5.01 6.62 5.25
N ILE A 105 -4.49 6.62 4.02
CA ILE A 105 -3.06 6.83 3.77
C ILE A 105 -2.62 8.22 4.27
N ILE A 106 -3.43 9.25 4.04
CA ILE A 106 -3.11 10.63 4.46
C ILE A 106 -2.93 10.69 5.97
N GLU A 107 -3.89 10.15 6.72
CA GLU A 107 -3.92 10.15 8.17
C GLU A 107 -2.70 9.41 8.75
N VAL A 108 -2.34 8.26 8.19
CA VAL A 108 -1.18 7.48 8.64
C VAL A 108 0.14 8.19 8.35
N VAL A 109 0.33 8.69 7.14
CA VAL A 109 1.55 9.42 6.78
C VAL A 109 1.67 10.71 7.59
N GLU A 110 0.56 11.41 7.83
CA GLU A 110 0.51 12.58 8.70
C GLU A 110 0.97 12.23 10.12
N LEU A 111 0.39 11.19 10.71
CA LEU A 111 0.72 10.74 12.06
C LEU A 111 2.21 10.43 12.20
N VAL A 112 2.76 9.63 11.28
CA VAL A 112 4.18 9.25 11.32
C VAL A 112 5.10 10.45 11.10
N HIS A 113 4.75 11.33 10.17
CA HIS A 113 5.55 12.51 9.86
C HIS A 113 5.56 13.51 11.03
N THR A 114 4.41 13.76 11.65
CA THR A 114 4.26 14.72 12.74
C THR A 114 4.86 14.19 14.05
N SER A 115 4.63 12.91 14.38
CA SER A 115 5.17 12.28 15.59
C SER A 115 6.71 12.20 15.59
N SER A 116 7.32 12.14 14.41
CA SER A 116 8.78 12.18 14.23
C SER A 116 9.36 13.60 14.15
N GLY A 117 8.60 14.63 14.50
CA GLY A 117 9.05 16.03 14.48
C GLY A 117 9.27 16.54 13.05
N HIS A 118 8.42 16.14 12.12
CA HIS A 118 8.52 16.42 10.69
C HIS A 118 9.81 15.87 10.06
N ALA A 119 10.07 14.58 10.23
CA ALA A 119 11.25 13.95 9.64
C ALA A 119 11.24 14.00 8.10
N GLY A 120 12.43 13.88 7.49
CA GLY A 120 12.58 13.89 6.03
C GLY A 120 11.92 12.68 5.34
N TRP A 121 11.95 12.67 4.00
CA TRP A 121 11.28 11.64 3.19
C TRP A 121 11.74 10.22 3.53
N ASP A 122 13.06 9.99 3.61
CA ASP A 122 13.62 8.68 3.90
C ASP A 122 13.33 8.19 5.32
N ALA A 123 13.43 9.09 6.30
CA ALA A 123 13.15 8.76 7.68
C ALA A 123 11.67 8.42 7.89
N THR A 124 10.78 9.21 7.29
CA THR A 124 9.34 8.95 7.34
C THR A 124 9.00 7.65 6.60
N TRP A 125 9.55 7.45 5.39
CA TRP A 125 9.32 6.22 4.62
C TRP A 125 9.82 4.97 5.35
N ARG A 126 10.97 5.04 6.02
CA ARG A 126 11.50 3.91 6.80
C ARG A 126 10.49 3.49 7.86
N GLU A 127 9.90 4.44 8.57
CA GLU A 127 8.90 4.14 9.60
C GLU A 127 7.59 3.62 8.98
N VAL A 128 7.10 4.28 7.92
CA VAL A 128 5.89 3.86 7.21
C VAL A 128 6.02 2.43 6.67
N SER A 129 7.10 2.14 5.96
CA SER A 129 7.32 0.84 5.31
C SER A 129 7.53 -0.31 6.31
N ARG A 130 8.04 0.01 7.51
CA ARG A 130 8.22 -0.95 8.61
C ARG A 130 6.90 -1.34 9.26
N SER A 131 5.97 -0.39 9.40
CA SER A 131 4.77 -0.57 10.24
C SER A 131 3.49 -0.79 9.44
N TYR A 132 3.46 -0.38 8.17
CA TYR A 132 2.24 -0.36 7.36
C TYR A 132 2.40 -1.05 5.99
N TYR A 133 1.33 -1.70 5.55
CA TYR A 133 1.15 -2.25 4.22
C TYR A 133 0.11 -1.41 3.47
N GLY A 134 0.28 -1.26 2.15
CA GLY A 134 -0.63 -0.49 1.30
C GLY A 134 -0.21 0.95 1.02
N ILE A 135 0.87 1.42 1.66
CA ILE A 135 1.45 2.75 1.42
C ILE A 135 2.74 2.61 0.62
N LEU A 136 2.89 3.43 -0.42
CA LEU A 136 4.07 3.49 -1.27
C LEU A 136 5.00 4.64 -0.86
N ARG A 137 6.27 4.52 -1.26
CA ARG A 137 7.26 5.59 -1.09
C ARG A 137 6.82 6.86 -1.80
N ALA A 138 6.26 6.72 -3.01
CA ALA A 138 5.73 7.82 -3.80
C ALA A 138 4.60 8.56 -3.07
N ASP A 139 3.69 7.85 -2.40
CA ASP A 139 2.62 8.44 -1.59
C ASP A 139 3.19 9.32 -0.46
N THR A 140 4.21 8.78 0.24
CA THR A 140 4.89 9.50 1.32
C THR A 140 5.57 10.77 0.81
N ILE A 141 6.31 10.68 -0.29
CA ILE A 141 6.98 11.84 -0.91
C ILE A 141 5.95 12.87 -1.37
N PHE A 142 4.86 12.44 -2.00
CA PHE A 142 3.80 13.31 -2.48
C PHE A 142 3.24 14.18 -1.34
N LEU A 143 2.94 13.57 -0.20
CA LEU A 143 2.38 14.27 0.96
C LEU A 143 3.42 15.19 1.61
N LEU A 144 4.64 14.70 1.82
CA LEU A 144 5.68 15.48 2.51
C LEU A 144 6.12 16.72 1.71
N LYS A 145 6.09 16.67 0.37
CA LYS A 145 6.30 17.84 -0.50
C LYS A 145 5.30 18.99 -0.23
N ARG A 146 4.13 18.67 0.34
CA ARG A 146 3.04 19.60 0.63
C ARG A 146 2.96 19.99 2.11
N CYS A 147 3.91 19.54 2.94
CA CYS A 147 3.95 19.93 4.35
C CYS A 147 4.33 21.40 4.50
N GLY A 148 3.37 22.24 4.91
CA GLY A 148 3.60 23.68 5.12
C GLY A 148 4.70 23.98 6.15
N VAL A 149 4.79 23.19 7.22
CA VAL A 149 5.84 23.34 8.25
C VAL A 149 7.23 23.09 7.67
N CYS A 150 7.37 22.05 6.85
CA CYS A 150 8.64 21.73 6.18
C CYS A 150 9.02 22.77 5.12
N ALA A 151 8.05 23.27 4.35
CA ALA A 151 8.28 24.27 3.32
C ALA A 151 8.82 25.60 3.90
N LEU A 152 8.35 25.97 5.09
CA LEU A 152 8.77 27.18 5.79
C LEU A 152 10.10 27.04 6.53
N ASN A 153 10.59 25.82 6.79
CA ASN A 153 11.81 25.60 7.55
C ASN A 153 13.07 25.58 6.66
N PRO A 154 13.96 26.59 6.72
CA PRO A 154 15.14 26.66 5.85
C PRO A 154 16.11 25.50 6.04
N ARG A 155 16.17 24.92 7.25
CA ARG A 155 17.07 23.80 7.58
C ARG A 155 16.61 22.47 6.98
N LYS A 156 15.35 22.38 6.55
CA LYS A 156 14.74 21.18 5.96
C LYS A 156 14.54 21.31 4.45
N ARG A 157 15.02 22.41 3.84
CA ARG A 157 15.05 22.57 2.39
C ARG A 157 16.11 21.63 1.79
N PRO A 158 15.83 21.00 0.63
CA PRO A 158 16.86 20.30 -0.11
C PRO A 158 18.07 21.23 -0.35
N LYS A 159 19.29 20.76 -0.06
CA LYS A 159 20.52 21.49 -0.41
C LYS A 159 20.53 21.66 -1.93
N GLY A 160 20.27 22.88 -2.40
CA GLY A 160 20.19 23.21 -3.84
C GLY A 160 18.99 24.05 -4.24
N SER A 161 17.97 24.24 -3.39
CA SER A 161 16.84 25.12 -3.72
C SER A 161 17.21 26.60 -3.54
N ILE A 162 18.00 27.16 -4.46
CA ILE A 162 18.04 28.60 -4.67
C ILE A 162 16.73 28.96 -5.38
N GLN A 163 15.89 29.75 -4.74
CA GLN A 163 14.67 30.28 -5.36
C GLN A 163 15.08 31.28 -6.44
N THR A 164 15.07 30.87 -7.70
CA THR A 164 14.81 31.78 -8.81
C THR A 164 13.34 31.63 -9.17
N GLY A 165 12.59 32.73 -9.06
CA GLY A 165 11.18 32.75 -9.38
C GLY A 165 10.90 32.47 -10.85
N VAL A 166 9.60 32.25 -11.10
CA VAL A 166 8.88 32.22 -12.38
C VAL A 166 8.70 30.83 -13.03
N ASN A 167 7.42 30.43 -13.02
CA ASN A 167 6.69 29.42 -13.81
C ASN A 167 6.77 27.91 -13.48
N PRO A 168 5.62 27.19 -13.62
CA PRO A 168 5.55 25.74 -13.49
C PRO A 168 5.83 25.08 -14.85
N ASP A 169 6.96 24.41 -14.99
CA ASP A 169 7.16 23.46 -16.10
C ASP A 169 6.87 22.03 -15.64
N PRO A 170 6.14 21.23 -16.44
CA PRO A 170 5.72 19.88 -16.10
C PRO A 170 6.60 18.85 -16.81
N ASP A 171 7.84 18.66 -16.42
CA ASP A 171 8.55 17.41 -16.73
C ASP A 171 9.82 17.26 -15.90
N GLY A 172 9.98 16.10 -15.27
CA GLY A 172 11.07 15.85 -14.34
C GLY A 172 10.96 14.47 -13.69
N LEU A 173 10.69 13.46 -14.52
CA LEU A 173 10.84 12.04 -14.19
C LEU A 173 12.32 11.68 -14.20
N ASP A 174 13.05 12.07 -13.14
CA ASP A 174 14.42 11.58 -12.92
C ASP A 174 14.41 10.40 -11.94
N ALA A 175 14.43 9.22 -12.54
CA ALA A 175 15.22 8.05 -12.18
C ALA A 175 15.66 7.95 -10.71
N TYR A 176 14.82 7.32 -9.87
CA TYR A 176 15.27 6.62 -8.67
C TYR A 176 14.46 5.35 -8.45
N GLU A 177 14.39 4.52 -9.49
CA GLU A 177 14.01 3.11 -9.36
C GLU A 177 15.27 2.27 -9.46
N ARG A 178 15.83 1.92 -8.30
CA ARG A 178 16.47 0.61 -8.10
C ARG A 178 16.66 0.34 -6.62
N GLN A 179 16.26 -0.89 -6.27
CA GLN A 179 16.54 -1.64 -5.03
C GLN A 179 15.50 -1.49 -3.91
N ASP A 180 14.30 -2.08 -4.11
CA ASP A 180 13.81 -3.17 -3.24
C ASP A 180 12.56 -3.91 -3.79
N ASP A 181 12.41 -4.02 -5.13
CA ASP A 181 11.16 -4.48 -5.77
C ASP A 181 11.19 -5.93 -6.28
N ASN A 182 12.14 -6.75 -5.84
CA ASN A 182 12.27 -8.14 -6.33
C ASN A 182 11.38 -9.15 -5.57
N GLU A 183 10.14 -8.77 -5.26
CA GLU A 183 9.15 -9.72 -4.70
C GLU A 183 7.79 -9.72 -5.43
N LEU A 184 7.62 -8.93 -6.51
CA LEU A 184 6.33 -8.82 -7.22
C LEU A 184 6.37 -9.10 -8.73
N MET A 185 7.51 -9.48 -9.30
CA MET A 185 7.64 -9.84 -10.73
C MET A 185 7.01 -11.20 -11.12
N ASN A 186 6.26 -11.85 -10.21
CA ASN A 186 5.56 -13.12 -10.51
C ASN A 186 4.04 -12.97 -10.67
N LEU A 187 3.51 -11.75 -10.83
CA LEU A 187 2.06 -11.52 -10.93
C LEU A 187 1.52 -11.30 -12.36
N VAL A 188 2.35 -11.47 -13.40
CA VAL A 188 1.90 -11.41 -14.80
C VAL A 188 2.59 -12.45 -15.71
N HIS A 189 2.55 -13.73 -15.33
CA HIS A 189 2.63 -14.83 -16.29
C HIS A 189 1.62 -15.91 -15.88
N TYR A 190 0.37 -15.69 -16.28
CA TYR A 190 -0.57 -16.79 -16.48
C TYR A 190 -0.30 -17.30 -17.90
N ASP A 191 0.67 -18.21 -18.03
CA ASP A 191 0.80 -19.02 -19.23
C ASP A 191 0.38 -20.44 -18.91
N ASP A 192 -0.65 -20.85 -19.66
CA ASP A 192 -1.10 -22.21 -19.84
C ASP A 192 0.09 -23.11 -20.20
N ASN A 193 0.26 -24.21 -19.46
CA ASN A 193 0.64 -25.47 -20.08
C ASN A 193 0.11 -26.67 -19.29
N ASN A 194 -0.88 -27.26 -19.93
CA ASN A 194 -1.38 -28.61 -19.82
C ASN A 194 -0.25 -29.65 -19.73
N LEU A 195 -0.27 -30.52 -18.72
CA LEU A 195 0.05 -31.94 -18.92
C LEU A 195 -0.75 -32.79 -17.92
N ILE A 196 -1.92 -33.22 -18.39
CA ILE A 196 -2.61 -34.42 -17.92
C ILE A 196 -1.88 -35.65 -18.53
N ASP A 197 -1.93 -36.76 -17.78
CA ASP A 197 -1.47 -38.13 -18.06
C ASP A 197 0.05 -38.35 -17.98
N ILE A 198 0.56 -39.32 -17.20
CA ILE A 198 0.28 -40.75 -17.30
C ILE A 198 0.33 -41.43 -15.90
N LEU A 199 -0.77 -42.07 -15.49
CA LEU A 199 -0.70 -43.33 -14.75
C LEU A 199 -0.36 -44.43 -15.76
N ASP A 200 0.71 -45.21 -15.57
CA ASP A 200 0.61 -46.63 -15.24
C ASP A 200 1.97 -47.35 -15.18
N LEU A 201 2.02 -48.34 -14.28
CA LEU A 201 2.87 -49.53 -14.26
C LEU A 201 4.38 -49.39 -13.98
N ALA A 202 4.77 -49.65 -12.73
CA ALA A 202 5.34 -50.94 -12.33
C ALA A 202 5.90 -50.91 -10.88
N ILE A 203 5.36 -51.77 -10.03
CA ILE A 203 6.05 -52.44 -8.91
C ILE A 203 5.81 -53.94 -9.18
N PRO A 204 6.78 -54.86 -8.98
CA PRO A 204 8.03 -54.74 -8.21
C PRO A 204 9.32 -54.79 -9.03
#